data_AF-A0A1C6SX46-F1
#
_entry.id   AF-A0A1C6SX46-F1
#
_cell.length_a   1.000
_cell.length_b   1.000
_cell.length_c   1.000
_cell.angle_alpha   90.00
_cell.angle_beta   90.00
_cell.angle_gamma   90.00
#
_symmetry.space_group_name_H-M   'P 1'
#
loop_
_entity.id
_entity.type
_entity.pdbx_description
1 polymer ?
#
loop_
_entity_poly.entity_id
_entity_poly.type
_entity_poly.pdbx_seq_one_letter_code
_entity_poly.pdbx_strand_id
1 'polypeptide(L)' 'MDKVAGFAQNGASVSHGGTTITGSQVTGRALDLAVPRGGTAAQQAALNNIVQYGASRGVTVRIIPVR' A
#
# COMPACT_ATOMS: atom_id res chain seq x y z
N MET A 1 1.99 4.98 1.62
CA MET A 1 2.48 3.78 2.32
C MET A 1 2.18 3.82 3.80
N ASP A 2 2.53 4.90 4.51
CA ASP A 2 2.36 4.98 5.98
C ASP A 2 0.96 4.70 6.48
N LYS A 3 -0.07 5.21 5.78
CA LYS A 3 -1.47 4.90 6.12
C LYS A 3 -1.78 3.40 6.07
N VAL A 4 -1.29 2.71 5.03
CA VAL A 4 -1.51 1.26 4.86
C VAL A 4 -0.75 0.49 5.94
N ALA A 5 0.51 0.87 6.18
CA ALA A 5 1.36 0.26 7.22
C ALA A 5 0.75 0.43 8.62
N GLY A 6 0.25 1.63 8.93
CA GLY A 6 -0.33 1.96 10.23
C GLY A 6 -1.76 1.48 10.44
N PHE A 7 -2.45 1.01 9.39
CA PHE A 7 -3.84 0.57 9.52
C PHE A 7 -3.93 -0.62 10.48
N ALA A 8 -4.73 -0.45 11.54
CA ALA A 8 -4.95 -1.45 12.58
C ALA A 8 -3.64 -2.05 13.15
N GLN A 9 -2.56 -1.25 13.19
CA GLN A 9 -1.27 -1.69 13.71
C GLN A 9 -1.34 -1.91 15.24
N ASN A 10 -0.50 -2.79 15.78
CA ASN A 10 -0.42 -3.10 17.21
C ASN A 10 -1.75 -3.58 17.84
N GLY A 11 -2.57 -4.30 17.07
CA GLY A 11 -3.85 -4.82 17.55
C GLY A 11 -4.97 -3.77 17.64
N ALA A 12 -4.73 -2.54 17.16
CA ALA A 12 -5.75 -1.50 17.14
C ALA A 12 -6.98 -1.91 16.31
N SER A 13 -8.15 -1.37 16.67
CA SER A 13 -9.38 -1.53 15.90
C SER A 13 -9.70 -0.23 15.17
N VAL A 14 -10.12 -0.32 13.91
CA VAL A 14 -10.51 0.82 13.09
C VAL A 14 -11.96 0.62 12.67
N SER A 15 -12.81 1.59 12.98
CA SER A 15 -14.24 1.56 12.68
C SER A 15 -14.61 2.62 11.65
N HIS A 16 -15.36 2.23 10.62
CA HIS A 16 -15.87 3.11 9.59
C HIS A 16 -17.16 2.53 8.97
N GLY A 17 -18.18 3.36 8.74
CA GLY A 17 -19.42 2.93 8.09
C GLY A 17 -20.13 1.76 8.79
N GLY A 18 -20.09 1.70 10.13
CA GLY A 18 -20.67 0.60 10.93
C GLY A 18 -19.86 -0.70 10.92
N THR A 19 -18.73 -0.75 10.21
CA THR A 19 -17.84 -1.91 10.15
C THR A 19 -16.59 -1.65 10.99
N THR A 20 -16.17 -2.65 11.77
CA THR A 20 -14.92 -2.59 12.56
C THR A 20 -13.97 -3.67 12.07
N ILE A 21 -12.73 -3.28 11.78
CA ILE A 21 -11.63 -4.18 11.44
C ILE A 21 -10.61 -4.11 12.57
N THR A 22 -10.25 -5.26 13.13
CA THR A 22 -9.23 -5.38 14.17
C THR A 22 -7.86 -5.72 13.58
N GLY A 23 -6.78 -5.35 14.28
CA GLY A 23 -5.42 -5.66 13.83
C GLY A 23 -5.17 -7.16 13.67
N SER A 24 -5.83 -8.00 14.48
CA SER A 24 -5.75 -9.46 14.38
C SER A 24 -6.40 -10.03 13.10
N GLN A 25 -7.32 -9.29 12.47
CA GLN A 25 -7.91 -9.68 11.18
C GLN A 25 -7.01 -9.32 9.99
N VAL A 26 -5.97 -8.50 10.19
CA VAL A 26 -5.06 -8.06 9.13
C VAL A 26 -3.87 -9.01 9.02
N THR A 27 -3.95 -9.97 8.10
CA THR A 27 -2.89 -10.97 7.85
C THR A 27 -1.80 -10.49 6.89
N GLY A 28 -2.05 -9.39 6.16
CA GLY A 28 -1.12 -8.83 5.20
C GLY A 28 -1.54 -7.44 4.75
N ARG A 29 -0.61 -6.69 4.18
CA ARG A 29 -0.82 -5.32 3.72
C ARG A 29 -0.27 -5.18 2.30
N ALA A 30 -1.10 -4.66 1.40
CA ALA A 30 -0.71 -4.41 0.02
C ALA A 30 -1.31 -3.10 -0.51
N LEU A 31 -0.64 -2.50 -1.49
CA LEU A 31 -1.16 -1.41 -2.31
C LEU A 31 -1.06 -1.79 -3.79
N ASP A 32 -2.21 -1.88 -4.44
CA ASP A 32 -2.31 -1.99 -5.89
C ASP A 32 -2.38 -0.59 -6.49
N LEU A 33 -1.44 -0.27 -7.37
CA LEU A 33 -1.30 1.05 -7.99
C LEU A 33 -1.43 0.93 -9.51
N ALA A 34 -2.53 1.45 -10.05
CA ALA A 34 -2.72 1.57 -11.49
C ALA A 34 -1.92 2.77 -12.03
N VAL A 35 -1.09 2.54 -13.04
CA VAL A 35 -0.26 3.59 -13.66
C VAL A 35 -0.42 3.56 -15.18
N PRO A 36 -0.74 4.69 -15.84
CA PRO A 36 -0.77 4.75 -17.30
C PRO A 36 0.56 4.37 -17.93
N ARG A 37 0.51 3.73 -19.11
CA ARG A 37 1.72 3.49 -19.90
C ARG A 37 2.28 4.81 -20.43
N GLY A 38 3.61 4.90 -20.54
CA GLY A 38 4.29 6.08 -21.13
C GLY A 38 4.88 7.06 -20.12
N GLY A 39 5.15 6.64 -18.88
CA GLY A 39 5.83 7.47 -17.89
C GLY A 39 7.30 7.74 -18.21
N THR A 40 7.83 8.85 -17.71
CA THR A 40 9.24 9.24 -17.84
C THR A 40 10.14 8.34 -16.99
N ALA A 41 11.46 8.37 -17.27
CA ALA A 41 12.44 7.68 -16.45
C ALA A 41 12.40 8.13 -14.97
N ALA A 42 12.13 9.41 -14.71
CA ALA A 42 11.97 9.93 -13.35
C ALA A 42 10.75 9.34 -12.64
N GLN A 43 9.63 9.17 -13.35
CA GLN A 43 8.45 8.51 -12.81
C GLN A 43 8.70 7.03 -12.54
N GLN A 44 9.42 6.32 -13.42
CA GLN A 44 9.85 4.95 -13.17
C GLN A 44 10.75 4.82 -11.94
N ALA A 45 11.71 5.74 -11.76
CA ALA A 45 12.55 5.77 -10.57
C ALA A 45 11.71 5.99 -9.29
N ALA A 46 10.73 6.90 -9.32
CA ALA A 46 9.82 7.12 -8.20
C ALA A 46 8.97 5.88 -7.88
N LEU A 47 8.51 5.15 -8.91
CA LEU A 47 7.79 3.89 -8.73
C LEU A 47 8.68 2.80 -8.11
N ASN A 48 9.95 2.70 -8.52
CA ASN A 48 10.88 1.76 -7.89
C ASN A 48 11.14 2.12 -6.41
N ASN A 49 11.30 3.42 -6.11
CA ASN A 49 11.46 3.90 -4.75
C ASN A 49 10.24 3.59 -3.88
N ILE A 50 9.03 3.73 -4.40
CA ILE A 50 7.82 3.45 -3.61
C ILE A 50 7.65 1.95 -3.34
N VAL A 51 8.09 1.07 -4.25
CA VAL A 51 8.12 -0.38 -4.02
C VAL A 51 9.09 -0.72 -2.89
N GLN A 52 10.31 -0.18 -2.93
CA GLN A 52 11.32 -0.39 -1.88
C GLN A 52 10.84 0.15 -0.53
N TYR A 53 10.24 1.34 -0.52
CA TYR A 53 9.70 1.94 0.69
C TYR A 53 8.50 1.17 1.24
N GLY A 54 7.63 0.64 0.38
CA GLY A 54 6.54 -0.24 0.82
C GLY A 54 7.09 -1.48 1.53
N ALA A 55 8.08 -2.14 0.92
CA ALA A 55 8.68 -3.35 1.48
C ALA A 55 9.30 -3.10 2.86
N SER A 56 10.02 -1.98 3.07
CA SER A 56 10.59 -1.63 4.38
C SER A 56 9.52 -1.34 5.45
N ARG A 57 8.29 -1.08 5.05
CA ARG A 57 7.12 -0.85 5.92
C ARG A 57 6.20 -2.08 6.05
N GLY A 58 6.59 -3.24 5.50
CA GLY A 58 5.77 -4.45 5.49
C GLY A 58 4.53 -4.34 4.59
N VAL A 59 4.56 -3.47 3.59
CA VAL A 59 3.49 -3.28 2.60
C VAL A 59 3.97 -3.74 1.23
N THR A 60 3.28 -4.71 0.63
CA THR A 60 3.58 -5.14 -0.75
C THR A 60 3.01 -4.13 -1.74
N VAL A 61 3.81 -3.66 -2.68
CA VAL A 61 3.35 -2.71 -3.70
C VAL A 61 3.28 -3.42 -5.05
N ARG A 62 2.13 -3.40 -5.69
CA ARG A 62 1.90 -3.98 -7.01
C ARG A 62 1.57 -2.86 -7.99
N ILE A 63 2.46 -2.65 -8.96
CA ILE A 63 2.24 -1.68 -10.03
C ILE A 63 1.52 -2.38 -11.18
N ILE A 64 0.37 -1.83 -11.57
CA ILE A 64 -0.51 -2.37 -12.61
C ILE A 64 -0.53 -1.37 -13.77
N PRO A 65 0.15 -1.64 -14.89
CA PRO A 65 0.16 -0.75 -16.03
C PRO A 65 -1.20 -0.76 -16.74
N VAL A 66 -1.84 0.40 -16.89
CA VAL A 66 -3.14 0.58 -17.57
C VAL A 66 -2.98 1.32 -18.90
N ARG A 67 -3.88 1.04 -19.85
CA ARG A 67 -3.92 1.69 -21.17
C ARG A 67 -4.68 2.99 -21.13
#